data_AF-A0A564YCH6-F1
#
_entry.id   AF-A0A564YCH6-F1
#
_cell.length_a   1.000
_cell.length_b   1.000
_cell.length_c   1.000
_cell.angle_alpha   90.00
_cell.angle_beta   90.00
_cell.angle_gamma   90.00
#
_symmetry.space_group_name_H-M   'P 1'
#
loop_
_entity.id
_entity.type
_entity.pdbx_description
1 polymer ?
#
loop_
_entity_poly.entity_id
_entity_poly.type
_entity_poly.pdbx_seq_one_letter_code
_entity_poly.pdbx_strand_id
1 'polypeptide(L)'
;MAELYFNDRRVDGRKTTELRMIQCEFLPGMADGSVLLQQGNTKITASVFGPHPCNVKADEIPDEVFITCKYNRPPFINTSGTRQKHSQSDKVSAEYAMTVEVVNTYLKLAYCYVFSQIESDFL
;
A
#
# COMPACT_ATOMS: atom_id res chain seq x y z
N MET A 1 -34.70 -5.87 -2.89
CA MET A 1 -33.49 -6.72 -2.92
C MET A 1 -32.89 -6.56 -4.31
N ALA A 2 -31.70 -5.95 -4.44
CA ALA A 2 -31.02 -5.93 -5.72
C ALA A 2 -30.47 -7.34 -5.98
N GLU A 3 -30.82 -7.95 -7.11
CA GLU A 3 -30.21 -9.20 -7.54
C GLU A 3 -28.71 -8.97 -7.75
N LEU A 4 -27.88 -9.64 -6.97
CA LEU A 4 -26.42 -9.53 -7.05
C LEU A 4 -25.86 -10.16 -8.33
N TYR A 5 -26.67 -10.99 -8.99
CA TYR A 5 -26.32 -11.73 -10.20
C TYR A 5 -27.47 -11.69 -11.19
N PHE A 6 -27.15 -11.46 -12.46
CA PHE A 6 -28.09 -11.58 -13.57
C PHE A 6 -27.46 -12.48 -14.64
N ASN A 7 -28.14 -13.58 -15.01
CA ASN A 7 -27.66 -14.58 -15.97
C ASN A 7 -26.22 -15.06 -15.69
N ASP A 8 -25.93 -15.47 -14.45
CA ASP A 8 -24.61 -15.92 -13.98
C ASP A 8 -23.47 -14.89 -14.11
N ARG A 9 -23.82 -13.61 -14.27
CA ARG A 9 -22.86 -12.50 -14.30
C ARG A 9 -23.11 -11.55 -13.14
N ARG A 10 -22.03 -10.96 -12.64
CA ARG A 10 -22.08 -9.88 -11.66
C ARG A 10 -22.65 -8.61 -12.29
N VAL A 11 -22.98 -7.63 -11.45
CA VAL A 11 -23.44 -6.29 -11.84
C VAL A 11 -22.55 -5.56 -12.85
N ASP A 12 -21.25 -5.84 -12.88
CA ASP A 12 -20.31 -5.26 -13.83
C ASP A 12 -20.07 -6.13 -15.07
N GLY A 13 -20.88 -7.18 -15.24
CA GLY A 13 -20.83 -8.06 -16.40
C GLY A 13 -19.68 -9.04 -16.40
N ARG A 14 -18.99 -9.28 -15.29
CA ARG A 14 -17.94 -10.32 -15.20
C ARG A 14 -18.48 -11.63 -14.62
N LYS A 15 -17.84 -12.76 -14.94
CA LYS A 15 -18.07 -14.04 -14.24
C LYS A 15 -17.52 -13.99 -12.81
N THR A 16 -17.93 -14.94 -11.97
CA THR A 16 -17.46 -15.08 -10.58
C THR A 16 -15.95 -15.37 -10.48
N THR A 17 -15.38 -16.04 -11.48
CA THR A 17 -13.96 -16.42 -11.54
C THR A 17 -13.07 -15.37 -12.22
N GLU A 18 -13.66 -14.32 -12.80
CA GLU A 18 -12.90 -13.31 -13.56
C GLU A 18 -12.43 -12.18 -12.63
N LEU A 19 -11.13 -11.85 -12.68
CA LEU A 19 -10.57 -10.70 -11.98
C LEU A 19 -10.96 -9.37 -12.64
N ARG A 20 -10.75 -8.25 -11.95
CA ARG A 20 -10.81 -6.92 -12.59
C ARG A 20 -9.55 -6.75 -13.45
N MET A 21 -9.59 -5.88 -14.44
CA MET A 21 -8.38 -5.47 -15.15
C MET A 21 -7.33 -4.99 -14.15
N ILE A 22 -6.12 -5.54 -14.24
CA ILE A 22 -4.97 -5.14 -13.43
C ILE A 22 -3.95 -4.47 -14.37
N GLN A 23 -3.49 -3.28 -14.00
CA GLN A 23 -2.45 -2.55 -14.68
C GLN A 23 -1.42 -2.10 -13.63
N CYS A 24 -0.15 -2.13 -14.00
CA CYS A 24 0.96 -1.78 -13.14
C CYS A 24 1.95 -0.98 -13.96
N GLU A 25 2.25 0.24 -13.53
CA GLU A 25 3.13 1.17 -14.22
C GLU A 25 4.18 1.71 -13.25
N PHE A 26 5.45 1.59 -13.61
CA PHE A 26 6.52 2.23 -12.85
C PHE A 26 6.46 3.74 -13.06
N LEU A 27 6.49 4.48 -11.95
CA LEU A 27 6.46 5.93 -11.98
C LEU A 27 7.88 6.47 -11.74
N PRO A 28 8.30 7.52 -12.48
CA PRO A 28 9.47 8.29 -12.11
C PRO A 28 9.15 9.19 -10.92
N GLY A 29 10.13 9.44 -10.05
CA GLY A 29 9.93 10.28 -8.88
C GLY A 29 11.18 10.45 -8.03
N MET A 30 11.00 11.04 -6.85
CA MET A 30 12.05 11.21 -5.83
C MET A 30 12.31 9.94 -5.02
N ALA A 31 11.41 8.96 -5.10
CA ALA A 31 11.57 7.66 -4.47
C ALA A 31 12.52 6.78 -5.27
N ASP A 32 13.26 5.89 -4.59
CA ASP A 32 14.14 4.92 -5.24
C ASP A 32 13.36 3.93 -6.11
N GLY A 33 12.12 3.64 -5.71
CA GLY A 33 11.14 2.94 -6.55
C GLY A 33 9.74 3.47 -6.31
N SER A 34 8.99 3.71 -7.39
CA SER A 34 7.57 4.03 -7.27
C SER A 34 6.74 3.38 -8.36
N VAL A 35 5.49 3.06 -8.04
CA VAL A 35 4.59 2.31 -8.90
C VAL A 35 3.15 2.77 -8.73
N LEU A 36 2.41 2.82 -9.83
CA LEU A 36 0.97 2.95 -9.87
C LEU A 36 0.37 1.57 -10.16
N LEU A 37 -0.40 1.05 -9.21
CA LEU A 37 -1.19 -0.15 -9.38
C LEU A 37 -2.66 0.24 -9.56
N GLN A 38 -3.25 -0.21 -10.66
CA GLN A 38 -4.67 -0.07 -10.92
C GLN A 38 -5.34 -1.44 -11.01
N GLN A 39 -6.37 -1.65 -10.20
CA GLN A 39 -7.23 -2.84 -10.27
C GLN A 39 -8.70 -2.42 -10.41
N GLY A 40 -9.19 -2.41 -11.65
CA GLY A 40 -10.46 -1.79 -12.01
C GLY A 40 -10.47 -0.30 -11.67
N ASN A 41 -11.36 0.11 -10.76
CA ASN A 41 -11.45 1.50 -10.29
C ASN A 41 -10.55 1.79 -9.08
N THR A 42 -9.98 0.76 -8.45
CA THR A 42 -9.03 0.95 -7.34
C THR A 42 -7.69 1.36 -7.94
N LYS A 43 -7.16 2.51 -7.50
CA LYS A 43 -5.84 3.00 -7.88
C LYS A 43 -5.04 3.23 -6.60
N ILE A 44 -3.81 2.74 -6.59
CA ILE A 44 -2.89 2.84 -5.46
C ILE A 44 -1.54 3.26 -6.03
N THR A 45 -0.93 4.25 -5.40
CA THR A 45 0.47 4.61 -5.62
C THR A 45 1.29 4.11 -4.45
N ALA A 46 2.38 3.39 -4.74
CA ALA A 46 3.33 2.93 -3.74
C ALA A 46 4.70 3.50 -4.06
N SER A 47 5.38 4.02 -3.04
CA SER A 47 6.73 4.56 -3.14
C SER A 47 7.61 3.93 -2.07
N VAL A 48 8.86 3.62 -2.41
CA VAL A 48 9.85 3.04 -1.51
C VAL A 48 11.09 3.94 -1.51
N PHE A 49 11.57 4.25 -0.31
CA PHE A 49 12.78 5.02 -0.05
C PHE A 49 13.75 4.15 0.73
N GLY A 50 14.99 4.09 0.28
CA GLY A 50 16.06 3.30 0.88
C GLY A 50 16.42 2.06 0.08
N PRO A 51 17.38 1.27 0.58
CA PRO A 51 17.92 1.31 1.94
C PRO A 51 18.82 2.55 2.18
N HIS A 52 18.52 3.33 3.21
CA HIS A 52 19.35 4.45 3.66
C HIS A 52 19.68 4.31 5.16
N PRO A 53 20.67 5.01 5.71
CA PRO A 53 20.94 4.98 7.16
C PRO A 53 19.71 5.42 7.97
N CYS A 54 19.49 4.83 9.14
CA CYS A 54 18.40 5.23 10.03
C CYS A 54 18.54 6.72 10.42
N ASN A 55 17.42 7.43 10.43
CA ASN A 55 17.42 8.86 10.80
C ASN A 55 17.69 9.08 12.29
N VAL A 56 17.29 8.13 13.13
CA VAL A 56 17.46 8.17 14.59
C VAL A 56 18.21 6.92 15.04
N LYS A 57 19.22 7.09 15.89
CA LYS A 57 20.03 5.98 16.43
C LYS A 57 19.21 4.93 17.19
N ALA A 58 18.07 5.32 17.75
CA ALA A 58 17.18 4.40 18.46
C ALA A 58 16.51 3.38 17.52
N ASP A 59 16.40 3.72 16.23
CA ASP A 59 15.82 2.87 15.19
C ASP A 59 16.89 1.98 14.53
N GLU A 60 18.17 2.13 14.91
CA GLU A 60 19.24 1.24 14.45
C GLU A 60 19.17 -0.08 15.20
N ILE A 61 18.59 -1.09 14.56
CA ILE A 61 18.51 -2.45 15.09
C ILE A 61 19.73 -3.23 14.57
N PRO A 62 20.57 -3.81 15.46
CA PRO A 62 21.66 -4.69 15.04
C PRO A 62 21.14 -5.89 14.26
N ASP A 63 21.84 -6.25 13.19
CA ASP A 63 21.55 -7.39 12.31
C ASP A 63 20.18 -7.37 11.60
N GLU A 64 19.43 -6.29 11.72
CA GLU A 64 18.12 -6.11 11.10
C GLU A 64 18.03 -4.78 10.33
N VAL A 65 17.02 -4.71 9.46
CA VAL A 65 16.62 -3.50 8.74
C VAL A 65 15.39 -2.91 9.42
N PHE A 66 15.41 -1.62 9.70
CA PHE A 66 14.25 -0.92 10.24
C PHE A 66 13.28 -0.62 9.11
N ILE A 67 12.04 -1.12 9.20
CA ILE A 67 11.03 -0.94 8.16
C ILE A 67 9.90 -0.10 8.72
N THR A 68 9.52 0.94 7.98
CA THR A 68 8.36 1.76 8.29
C THR A 68 7.45 1.80 7.07
N CYS A 69 6.15 1.60 7.27
CA CYS A 69 5.15 1.77 6.23
C CYS A 69 4.11 2.81 6.66
N LYS A 70 3.77 3.71 5.75
CA LYS A 70 2.66 4.65 5.93
C LYS A 70 1.59 4.32 4.91
N TYR A 71 0.38 4.10 5.40
CA TYR A 71 -0.80 3.96 4.56
C TYR A 71 -1.65 5.21 4.72
N ASN A 72 -1.80 5.98 3.65
CA ASN A 72 -2.60 7.18 3.63
C ASN A 72 -3.82 6.97 2.73
N ARG A 73 -5.01 7.29 3.26
CA ARG A 73 -6.25 7.20 2.51
C ARG A 73 -6.66 8.60 2.04
N PRO A 74 -6.61 8.90 0.73
CA PRO A 74 -6.99 10.21 0.25
C PRO A 74 -8.45 10.56 0.59
N PRO A 75 -8.75 11.81 0.96
CA PRO A 75 -10.09 12.22 1.43
C PRO A 75 -11.18 12.10 0.35
N PHE A 76 -10.79 11.90 -0.91
CA PHE A 76 -11.67 11.78 -2.07
C PHE A 76 -11.82 10.34 -2.59
N ILE A 77 -11.35 9.34 -1.85
CA ILE A 77 -11.36 7.93 -2.29
C ILE A 77 -12.77 7.33 -2.40
N ASN A 78 -13.77 7.87 -1.69
CA ASN A 78 -15.12 7.30 -1.68
C ASN A 78 -15.95 7.79 -2.88
N THR A 79 -16.57 6.85 -3.60
CA THR A 79 -17.53 7.09 -4.69
C THR A 79 -18.81 7.79 -4.25
N SER A 80 -19.13 7.84 -2.94
CA SER A 80 -20.32 8.54 -2.42
C SER A 80 -20.30 10.06 -2.64
N GLY A 81 -19.21 10.65 -3.16
CA GLY A 81 -19.08 12.08 -3.41
C GLY A 81 -18.83 12.93 -2.15
N THR A 82 -18.89 12.32 -0.96
CA THR A 82 -18.56 12.96 0.31
C THR A 82 -17.06 12.85 0.59
N ARG A 83 -16.43 13.98 0.89
CA ARG A 83 -15.02 13.99 1.31
C ARG A 83 -14.93 13.66 2.79
N GLN A 84 -14.21 12.60 3.13
CA GLN A 84 -13.94 12.27 4.53
C GLN A 84 -12.65 12.94 4.98
N LYS A 85 -12.71 13.70 6.08
CA LYS A 85 -11.50 14.15 6.77
C LYS A 85 -11.01 12.99 7.63
N HIS A 86 -9.82 12.50 7.33
CA HIS A 86 -9.12 11.56 8.20
C HIS A 86 -8.39 12.33 9.29
N SER A 87 -8.54 11.92 10.55
CA SER A 87 -7.70 12.41 11.63
C SER A 87 -6.38 11.66 11.63
N GLN A 88 -5.34 12.25 12.24
CA GLN A 88 -4.03 11.61 12.37
C GLN A 88 -4.06 10.30 13.19
N SER A 89 -5.18 10.03 13.87
CA SER A 89 -5.45 8.85 14.68
C SER A 89 -6.33 7.80 13.97
N ASP A 90 -6.30 7.74 12.64
CA ASP A 90 -7.06 6.74 11.89
C ASP A 90 -6.51 5.33 12.11
N LYS A 91 -7.12 4.62 13.06
CA LYS A 91 -6.71 3.27 13.47
C LYS A 91 -6.75 2.26 12.32
N VAL A 92 -7.72 2.41 11.41
CA VAL A 92 -7.86 1.51 10.25
C VAL A 92 -6.62 1.63 9.36
N SER A 93 -6.18 2.85 9.10
CA SER A 93 -4.99 3.11 8.30
C SER A 93 -3.72 2.58 8.98
N ALA A 94 -3.63 2.72 10.31
CA ALA A 94 -2.54 2.15 11.10
C ALA A 94 -2.50 0.62 11.05
N GLU A 95 -3.66 -0.05 11.11
CA GLU A 95 -3.75 -1.51 10.99
C GLU A 95 -3.26 -2.03 9.62
N TYR A 96 -3.63 -1.34 8.54
CA TYR A 96 -3.12 -1.66 7.21
C TYR A 96 -1.60 -1.48 7.11
N ALA A 97 -1.08 -0.36 7.63
CA ALA A 97 0.35 -0.11 7.68
C ALA A 97 1.12 -1.21 8.42
N MET A 98 0.68 -1.56 9.65
CA MET A 98 1.31 -2.61 10.46
C MET A 98 1.30 -3.97 9.74
N THR A 99 0.21 -4.31 9.05
CA THR A 99 0.13 -5.57 8.30
C THR A 99 1.15 -5.63 7.16
N VAL A 100 1.31 -4.52 6.44
CA VAL A 100 2.27 -4.43 5.34
C VAL A 100 3.72 -4.44 5.85
N GLU A 101 4.01 -3.79 6.98
CA GLU A 101 5.33 -3.84 7.62
C GLU A 101 5.72 -5.28 7.94
N VAL A 102 4.85 -6.01 8.63
CA VAL A 102 5.09 -7.41 9.02
C VAL A 102 5.40 -8.26 7.79
N VAL A 103 4.58 -8.15 6.73
CA VAL A 103 4.79 -8.91 5.49
C VAL A 103 6.13 -8.54 4.83
N ASN A 104 6.47 -7.27 4.79
CA ASN A 104 7.72 -6.79 4.20
C ASN A 104 8.96 -7.28 4.96
N THR A 105 8.89 -7.36 6.29
CA THR A 105 9.97 -7.90 7.12
C THR A 105 10.30 -9.35 6.76
N TYR A 106 9.28 -10.17 6.48
CA TYR A 106 9.50 -11.58 6.11
C TYR A 106 9.98 -11.79 4.67
N LEU A 107 9.57 -10.92 3.74
CA LEU A 107 9.90 -11.09 2.32
C LEU A 107 11.28 -10.53 1.95
N LYS A 108 11.80 -9.59 2.73
CA LYS A 108 13.08 -8.93 2.45
C LYS A 108 14.24 -9.73 3.01
N LEU A 109 15.34 -9.68 2.25
CA LEU A 109 16.61 -10.29 2.60
C LEU A 109 17.34 -9.41 3.64
N ALA A 110 16.81 -9.36 4.87
CA ALA A 110 17.20 -8.42 5.92
C ALA A 110 18.71 -8.39 6.22
N TYR A 111 19.39 -9.54 6.08
CA TYR A 111 20.82 -9.67 6.38
C TYR A 111 21.74 -8.86 5.46
N CYS A 112 21.28 -8.43 4.28
CA CYS A 112 22.10 -7.63 3.37
C CYS A 112 22.11 -6.13 3.70
N TYR A 113 21.20 -5.66 4.55
CA TYR A 113 20.94 -4.24 4.76
C TYR A 113 20.90 -3.88 6.25
N VAL A 114 21.95 -4.27 6.97
CA VAL A 114 22.09 -4.04 8.42
C VAL A 114 22.22 -2.54 8.71
N PHE A 115 21.63 -2.07 9.83
CA PHE A 115 21.63 -0.67 10.26
C PHE A 115 21.02 0.32 9.25
N SER A 116 20.20 -0.20 8.34
CA SER A 116 19.52 0.62 7.36
C SER A 116 18.02 0.68 7.63
N GLN A 117 17.41 1.70 7.06
CA GLN A 117 15.99 1.96 7.10
C GLN A 117 15.41 1.88 5.68
N ILE A 118 14.23 1.29 5.57
CA ILE A 118 13.41 1.31 4.35
C ILE A 118 12.05 1.90 4.71
N GLU A 119 11.70 3.01 4.08
CA GLU A 119 10.41 3.66 4.22
C GLU A 119 9.52 3.34 3.01
N SER A 120 8.27 2.97 3.26
CA SER A 120 7.30 2.65 2.21
C SER A 120 6.02 3.46 2.40
N ASP A 121 5.65 4.24 1.41
CA ASP A 121 4.46 5.10 1.43
C ASP A 121 3.43 4.61 0.41
N PHE A 122 2.20 4.36 0.88
CA PHE A 122 1.06 3.94 0.09
C PHE A 122 -0.03 5.00 0.13
N LEU A 123 -0.54 5.37 -1.04
CA LEU A 123 -1.59 6.39 -1.23
C LEU A 123 -2.68 5.93 -2.22
#